data_AF-A0A2K6QAU8-F1
#
_entry.id   AF-A0A2K6QAU8-F1
#
_cell.length_a   1.000
_cell.length_b   1.000
_cell.length_c   1.000
_cell.angle_alpha   90.00
_cell.angle_beta   90.00
_cell.angle_gamma   90.00
#
_symmetry.space_group_name_H-M   'P 1'
#
loop_
_entity.id
_entity.type
_entity.pdbx_description
1 polymer ?
#
loop_
_entity_poly.entity_id
_entity_poly.type
_entity_poly.pdbx_seq_one_letter_code
_entity_poly.pdbx_strand_id
1 'polypeptide(L)' 'MDTLDRVVKLKTKRAKRFLEKREPKLNENIKNAMLIKGGNANATVTQVLKDVYALKKPYEFPRTPRAAETHKQFFHAR' A
#
# COMPACT_ATOMS: atom_id res chain seq x y z
N MET A 1 11.67 -27.59 -7.62
CA MET A 1 12.37 -26.39 -7.11
C MET A 1 11.30 -25.49 -6.51
N ASP A 2 11.05 -25.67 -5.21
CA ASP A 2 9.96 -25.00 -4.53
C ASP A 2 10.28 -23.51 -4.39
N THR A 3 9.45 -22.67 -5.01
CA THR A 3 9.53 -21.21 -4.97
C THR A 3 9.35 -20.63 -3.55
N LEU A 4 9.06 -21.48 -2.57
CA LEU A 4 8.84 -21.15 -1.17
C LEU A 4 10.13 -21.02 -0.35
N ASP A 5 11.27 -21.54 -0.83
CA ASP A 5 12.52 -21.60 -0.05
C ASP A 5 13.26 -20.25 0.05
N ARG A 6 12.87 -19.25 -0.76
CA ARG A 6 13.37 -17.86 -0.64
C ARG A 6 12.65 -17.02 0.41
N VAL A 7 11.53 -17.50 0.95
CA VAL A 7 10.74 -16.74 1.92
C VAL A 7 11.30 -16.99 3.31
N VAL A 8 12.07 -16.02 3.82
CA VAL A 8 12.60 -16.02 5.19
C VAL A 8 11.49 -16.39 6.17
N LYS A 9 11.64 -17.53 6.86
CA LYS A 9 10.67 -18.01 7.85
C LYS A 9 10.47 -16.94 8.92
N LEU A 10 9.27 -16.38 8.95
CA LEU A 10 8.96 -15.26 9.83
C LEU A 10 8.87 -15.72 11.29
N LYS A 11 9.56 -15.00 12.17
CA LYS A 11 9.62 -15.30 13.60
C LYS A 11 8.33 -14.92 14.35
N THR A 12 7.53 -13.99 13.83
CA THR A 12 6.33 -13.47 14.53
C THR A 12 5.03 -13.79 13.79
N LYS A 13 3.97 -14.13 14.55
CA LYS A 13 2.63 -14.40 14.00
C LYS A 13 2.03 -13.20 13.24
N ARG A 14 2.35 -11.97 13.66
CA ARG A 14 1.92 -10.74 12.99
C ARG A 14 2.48 -10.63 11.58
N ALA A 15 3.78 -10.87 11.42
CA ALA A 15 4.41 -10.79 10.11
C ALA A 15 3.87 -11.90 9.18
N LYS A 16 3.58 -13.09 9.72
CA LYS A 16 3.02 -14.20 8.92
C LYS A 16 1.68 -13.79 8.29
N ARG A 17 0.76 -13.24 9.09
CA ARG A 17 -0.54 -12.71 8.61
C ARG A 17 -0.39 -11.63 7.55
N PHE A 18 0.67 -10.83 7.63
CA PHE A 18 0.93 -9.78 6.65
C PHE A 18 1.36 -10.33 5.29
N LEU A 19 2.19 -11.38 5.25
CA LEU A 19 2.55 -12.06 4.00
C LEU A 19 1.38 -12.86 3.44
N GLU A 20 0.66 -13.63 4.27
CA GLU A 20 -0.54 -14.38 3.88
C GLU A 20 -1.61 -13.48 3.24
N LYS A 21 -1.70 -12.21 3.67
CA LYS A 21 -2.62 -11.23 3.05
C LYS A 21 -2.17 -10.75 1.67
N ARG A 22 -0.86 -10.81 1.38
CA ARG A 22 -0.23 -10.37 0.11
C ARG A 22 -0.05 -11.50 -0.90
N GLU A 23 -0.14 -12.75 -0.45
CA GLU A 23 -0.07 -13.91 -1.33
C GLU A 23 -1.21 -13.91 -2.35
N PRO A 24 -0.97 -14.45 -3.56
CA PRO A 24 -1.99 -14.60 -4.58
C PRO A 24 -3.10 -15.54 -4.09
N LYS A 25 -4.35 -15.21 -4.42
CA LYS A 25 -5.55 -15.97 -4.02
C LYS A 25 -6.42 -16.24 -5.23
N LEU A 26 -7.17 -17.34 -5.19
CA LEU A 26 -8.13 -17.67 -6.24
C LEU A 26 -9.31 -16.67 -6.28
N ASN A 27 -9.78 -16.24 -5.11
CA ASN A 27 -10.74 -15.14 -4.97
C ASN A 27 -9.99 -13.88 -4.50
N GLU A 28 -9.94 -12.85 -5.34
CA GLU A 28 -9.17 -11.64 -5.08
C GLU A 28 -9.82 -10.77 -3.98
N ASN A 29 -8.98 -10.13 -3.14
CA ASN A 29 -9.48 -9.09 -2.25
C ASN A 29 -9.68 -7.77 -3.03
N ILE A 30 -10.42 -6.81 -2.45
CA ILE A 30 -10.58 -5.46 -3.02
C ILE A 30 -9.20 -4.82 -3.20
N LYS A 31 -8.96 -4.27 -4.41
CA LYS A 31 -7.71 -3.60 -4.76
C LYS A 31 -7.59 -2.26 -4.06
N ASN A 32 -6.52 -2.11 -3.28
CA ASN A 32 -6.16 -0.83 -2.67
C ASN A 32 -5.60 0.11 -3.74
N ALA A 33 -6.06 1.37 -3.73
CA ALA A 33 -5.59 2.39 -4.65
C ALA A 33 -4.53 3.27 -3.98
N MET A 34 -3.45 3.57 -4.71
CA MET A 34 -2.44 4.52 -4.29
C MET A 34 -2.51 5.74 -5.21
N LEU A 35 -3.08 6.84 -4.73
CA LEU A 35 -3.12 8.10 -5.46
C LEU A 35 -1.93 8.98 -5.06
N ILE A 36 -1.14 9.40 -6.05
CA ILE A 36 0.06 10.22 -5.88
C ILE A 36 -0.06 11.45 -6.76
N LYS A 37 0.16 12.63 -6.16
CA LYS A 37 0.32 13.87 -6.91
C LYS A 37 1.76 13.93 -7.46
N GLY A 38 1.90 14.15 -8.77
CA GLY A 38 3.21 14.42 -9.41
C GLY A 38 3.81 15.77 -8.97
N GLY A 39 5.11 15.97 -9.22
CA GLY A 39 5.84 17.18 -8.82
C GLY A 39 5.24 18.48 -9.39
N ASN A 40 4.83 18.47 -10.66
CA ASN A 40 4.20 19.60 -11.33
C ASN A 40 2.73 19.28 -11.61
N ALA A 41 1.86 19.48 -10.62
CA ALA A 41 0.42 19.26 -10.80
C ALA A 41 -0.38 20.49 -10.35
N ASN A 42 -1.31 20.89 -11.22
CA ASN A 42 -2.20 22.05 -11.06
C ASN A 42 -3.17 21.86 -9.86
N ALA A 43 -3.71 22.97 -9.36
CA ALA A 43 -4.70 23.00 -8.29
C ALA A 43 -5.94 22.15 -8.62
N THR A 44 -6.42 22.20 -9.87
CA THR A 44 -7.56 21.40 -10.34
C THR A 44 -7.32 19.89 -10.19
N VAL A 45 -6.13 19.42 -10.57
CA VAL A 45 -5.75 18.00 -10.42
C VAL A 45 -5.71 17.61 -8.95
N THR A 46 -5.25 18.51 -8.08
CA THR A 46 -5.24 18.27 -6.63
C THR A 46 -6.65 18.16 -6.07
N GLN A 47 -7.61 18.93 -6.57
CA GLN A 47 -9.00 18.85 -6.15
C GLN A 47 -9.66 17.55 -6.59
N VAL A 48 -9.52 17.19 -7.87
CA VAL A 48 -10.05 15.92 -8.41
C VAL A 48 -9.49 14.72 -7.63
N LEU A 49 -8.20 14.73 -7.28
CA LEU A 49 -7.60 13.67 -6.47
C LEU A 49 -8.24 13.55 -5.07
N LYS A 50 -8.67 14.66 -4.45
CA LYS A 50 -9.38 14.63 -3.16
C LYS A 50 -10.79 14.05 -3.31
N ASP A 51 -11.46 14.35 -4.41
CA ASP A 51 -12.82 13.89 -4.66
C ASP A 51 -12.82 12.37 -4.94
N VAL A 52 -11.87 11.89 -5.76
CA VAL A 52 -11.64 10.46 -5.99
C VAL A 52 -11.28 9.75 -4.67
N TYR A 53 -10.45 10.39 -3.83
CA TYR A 53 -10.14 9.87 -2.49
C TYR A 53 -11.39 9.67 -1.63
N ALA A 54 -12.33 10.61 -1.64
CA ALA A 54 -13.56 10.49 -0.88
C ALA A 54 -14.41 9.28 -1.33
N LEU A 55 -14.45 9.01 -2.64
CA LEU A 55 -15.25 7.92 -3.22
C LEU A 55 -14.67 6.51 -2.94
N LYS A 56 -13.36 6.39 -2.80
CA LYS A 56 -12.67 5.09 -2.65
C LYS A 56 -12.39 4.70 -1.20
N LYS A 57 -12.71 5.56 -0.21
CA LYS A 57 -12.63 5.22 1.22
C LYS A 57 -13.45 3.95 1.51
N PRO A 58 -12.94 3.01 2.33
CA PRO A 58 -11.70 3.03 3.14
C PRO A 58 -10.45 2.44 2.46
N TYR A 59 -10.50 2.08 1.18
CA TYR A 59 -9.45 1.28 0.52
C TYR A 59 -8.41 2.12 -0.23
N GLU A 60 -8.43 3.44 -0.05
CA GLU A 60 -7.46 4.34 -0.66
C GLU A 60 -6.39 4.79 0.34
N PHE A 61 -5.14 4.84 -0.13
CA PHE A 61 -4.01 5.35 0.64
C PHE A 61 -3.48 6.63 0.01
N PRO A 62 -3.69 7.82 0.62
CA PRO A 62 -3.20 9.07 0.08
C PRO A 62 -1.71 9.20 0.42
N ARG A 63 -0.84 9.13 -0.59
CA ARG A 63 0.59 9.45 -0.41
C ARG A 63 0.81 10.91 -0.77
N THR A 64 0.62 11.80 0.21
CA THR A 64 1.20 13.14 0.12
C THR A 64 2.72 13.04 0.34
N PRO A 65 3.54 13.87 -0.33
CA PRO A 65 5.00 13.85 -0.15
C PRO A 65 5.42 14.03 1.32
N ARG A 66 4.63 14.80 2.09
CA ARG A 66 4.86 15.09 3.50
C ARG A 66 4.52 13.91 4.44
N ALA A 67 3.68 12.97 4.00
CA ALA A 67 3.38 11.73 4.73
C ALA A 67 4.30 10.56 4.37
N ALA A 68 5.28 10.76 3.48
CA ALA A 68 6.22 9.71 3.06
C ALA A 68 7.17 9.27 4.18
N GLU A 69 7.32 10.05 5.25
CA GLU A 69 8.23 9.75 6.37
C GLU A 69 7.66 8.67 7.30
N THR A 70 6.35 8.65 7.54
CA THR A 70 5.73 7.69 8.46
C THR A 70 5.70 6.27 7.89
N HIS A 71 5.71 6.10 6.56
CA HIS A 71 5.68 4.78 5.91
C HIS A 71 7.07 4.18 5.63
N LYS A 72 8.13 4.99 5.62
CA LYS A 72 9.52 4.48 5.57
C LYS A 72 9.89 3.75 6.86
N GLN A 73 9.36 4.18 8.00
CA GLN A 73 9.56 3.51 9.29
C GLN A 73 8.93 2.09 9.34
N PHE A 74 7.83 1.86 8.62
CA PHE A 74 7.20 0.53 8.55
C PHE A 74 7.78 -0.40 7.49
N PHE A 75 8.39 0.13 6.43
CA PHE A 75 8.98 -0.67 5.34
C PHE A 75 10.49 -0.91 5.48
N HIS A 76 11.18 -0.19 6.38
CA HIS A 76 12.63 -0.35 6.62
C HIS A 76 12.98 -0.97 7.97
N ALA A 77 12.00 -1.47 8.74
CA ALA A 77 12.27 -2.37 9.85
C ALA A 77 12.65 -3.76 9.28
N ARG A 78 13.90 -3.86 8.85
CA ARG A 78 14.63 -5.12 8.68
C ARG A 78 15.17 -5.54 10.05
#